data_AF-A0A532DHK6-F1
#
_entry.id   AF-A0A532DHK6-F1
#
_cell.length_a   1.000
_cell.length_b   1.000
_cell.length_c   1.000
_cell.angle_alpha   90.00
_cell.angle_beta   90.00
_cell.angle_gamma   90.00
#
_symmetry.space_group_name_H-M   'P 1'
#
loop_
_entity.id
_entity.type
_entity.pdbx_description
1 polymer ?
#
loop_
_entity_poly.entity_id
_entity_poly.type
_entity_poly.pdbx_seq_one_letter_code
_entity_poly.pdbx_strand_id
1 'polypeptide(L)'
;MNQLDERKLDPAVALASLDEVAPREPHRLFALKQGDCFAVADAYGDIRGAGDGFFRDDTRVLSEFRLTVGGRQMSLLGASLSQDNVLFTSNLTNLPIQSVGGRDIPQGAIHIERVRLLWQDRLFERIT
;
A
#
# COMPACT_ATOMS: atom_id res chain seq x y z
N MET A 1 17.30 35.92 24.22
CA MET A 1 16.42 34.88 24.78
C MET A 1 15.62 34.32 23.62
N ASN A 2 16.00 33.14 23.12
CA ASN A 2 15.41 32.56 21.92
C ASN A 2 13.97 32.13 22.25
N GLN A 3 12.96 32.74 21.62
CA GLN A 3 11.57 32.31 21.82
C GLN A 3 11.42 30.89 21.28
N LEU A 4 11.10 29.96 22.18
CA LEU A 4 10.69 28.61 21.82
C LEU A 4 9.32 28.72 21.15
N ASP A 5 9.24 28.34 19.88
CA ASP A 5 7.99 28.31 19.13
C ASP A 5 7.13 27.14 19.63
N GLU A 6 6.19 27.45 20.53
CA GLU A 6 5.29 26.48 21.16
C GLU A 6 4.47 25.67 20.16
N ARG A 7 4.30 26.17 18.93
CA ARG A 7 3.64 25.45 17.82
C ARG A 7 4.40 24.19 17.39
N LYS A 8 5.70 24.07 17.70
CA LYS A 8 6.50 22.87 17.42
C LYS A 8 6.43 21.80 18.51
N LEU A 9 5.80 22.10 19.65
CA LEU A 9 5.62 21.17 20.76
C LEU A 9 4.23 20.51 20.75
N ASP A 10 3.36 20.90 19.83
CA ASP A 10 2.06 20.29 19.65
C ASP A 10 2.20 18.94 18.94
N PRO A 11 1.89 17.80 19.60
CA PRO A 11 1.96 16.49 18.97
C PRO A 11 1.03 16.39 17.76
N ALA A 12 -0.08 17.14 17.69
CA ALA A 12 -0.95 17.16 16.52
C ALA A 12 -0.28 17.81 15.30
N VAL A 13 0.52 18.85 15.51
CA VAL A 13 1.32 19.51 14.45
C VAL A 13 2.50 18.62 14.02
N ALA A 14 3.10 17.92 14.97
CA ALA A 14 4.15 16.93 14.69
C ALA A 14 3.62 15.70 13.93
N LEU A 15 2.39 15.24 14.22
CA LEU A 15 1.74 14.17 13.46
C LEU A 15 1.36 14.62 12.04
N ALA A 16 0.82 15.84 11.88
CA ALA A 16 0.45 16.37 10.57
C ALA A 16 1.64 16.56 9.61
N SER A 17 2.86 16.69 10.15
CA SER A 17 4.10 16.80 9.37
C SER A 17 4.73 15.44 9.02
N LEU A 18 4.23 14.33 9.57
CA LEU A 18 4.58 12.98 9.10
C LEU A 18 3.86 12.62 7.79
N ASP A 19 2.84 13.40 7.41
CA ASP A 19 2.05 13.25 6.18
C ASP A 19 2.66 13.98 4.97
N GLU A 20 3.96 14.31 4.97
CA GLU A 20 4.70 14.74 3.75
C GLU A 20 4.87 13.59 2.72
N VAL A 21 3.86 12.74 2.58
CA VAL A 21 3.66 11.90 1.40
C VAL A 21 2.75 12.71 0.49
N ALA A 22 3.21 12.96 -0.75
CA ALA A 22 2.46 13.68 -1.77
C ALA A 22 0.95 13.33 -1.72
N PRO A 23 0.05 14.32 -1.89
CA PRO A 23 -1.39 14.09 -1.79
C PRO A 23 -1.76 12.89 -2.66
N ARG A 24 -2.36 11.89 -2.00
CA ARG A 24 -2.84 10.67 -2.64
C ARG A 24 -3.66 11.09 -3.85
N GLU A 25 -3.18 10.84 -5.08
CA GLU A 25 -4.12 10.67 -6.18
C GLU A 25 -5.13 9.65 -5.67
N PRO A 26 -6.45 9.90 -5.78
CA PRO A 26 -7.47 9.00 -5.24
C PRO A 26 -7.40 7.68 -6.01
N HIS A 27 -6.39 6.86 -5.71
CA HIS A 27 -6.27 5.50 -6.17
C HIS A 27 -7.51 4.84 -5.61
N ARG A 28 -8.32 4.32 -6.51
CA ARG A 28 -9.53 3.57 -6.18
C ARG A 28 -9.17 2.58 -5.08
N LEU A 29 -9.88 2.64 -3.96
CA LEU A 29 -9.78 1.63 -2.92
C LEU A 29 -10.51 0.38 -3.38
N PHE A 30 -9.93 -0.77 -3.05
CA PHE A 30 -10.49 -2.09 -3.28
C PHE A 30 -10.72 -2.73 -1.92
N ALA A 31 -11.95 -3.22 -1.71
CA ALA A 31 -12.35 -3.88 -0.47
C ALA A 31 -12.61 -5.36 -0.77
N LEU A 32 -11.83 -6.23 -0.15
CA LEU A 32 -12.12 -7.66 -0.09
C LEU A 32 -12.99 -7.94 1.13
N LYS A 33 -13.99 -8.83 1.02
CA LYS A 33 -14.88 -9.19 2.13
C LYS A 33 -15.19 -10.68 2.15
N GLN A 34 -15.03 -11.32 3.31
CA GLN A 34 -15.46 -12.69 3.55
C GLN A 34 -15.73 -12.89 5.04
N GLY A 35 -16.88 -13.45 5.42
CA GLY A 35 -17.23 -13.68 6.84
C GLY A 35 -17.17 -12.38 7.65
N ASP A 36 -16.46 -12.39 8.78
CA ASP A 36 -16.21 -11.24 9.64
C ASP A 36 -14.90 -10.49 9.33
N CYS A 37 -14.24 -10.89 8.23
CA CYS A 37 -13.02 -10.27 7.77
C CYS A 37 -13.27 -9.31 6.59
N PHE A 38 -12.48 -8.23 6.52
CA PHE A 38 -12.35 -7.42 5.32
C PHE A 38 -10.95 -6.85 5.18
N ALA A 39 -10.48 -6.69 3.94
CA ALA A 39 -9.20 -6.04 3.65
C ALA A 39 -9.43 -4.90 2.67
N VAL A 40 -8.99 -3.70 3.03
CA VAL A 40 -9.03 -2.53 2.17
C VAL A 40 -7.60 -2.20 1.77
N ALA A 41 -7.37 -1.97 0.48
CA ALA A 41 -6.08 -1.55 -0.07
C ALA A 41 -6.30 -0.63 -1.28
N ASP A 42 -5.26 0.07 -1.70
CA ASP A 42 -5.30 0.84 -2.94
C ASP A 42 -5.13 -0.04 -4.20
N ALA A 43 -5.11 0.60 -5.36
CA ALA A 43 -4.95 -0.09 -6.65
C ALA A 43 -3.58 -0.79 -6.83
N TYR A 44 -2.56 -0.44 -6.04
CA TYR A 44 -1.28 -1.14 -6.04
C TYR A 44 -1.32 -2.40 -5.18
N GLY A 45 -2.36 -2.56 -4.34
CA GLY A 45 -2.45 -3.56 -3.29
C GLY A 45 -1.81 -3.11 -1.97
N ASP A 46 -1.43 -1.84 -1.87
CA ASP A 46 -0.81 -1.28 -0.67
C ASP A 46 -1.86 -0.91 0.37
N ILE A 47 -1.50 -1.17 1.63
CA ILE A 47 -2.20 -0.73 2.83
C ILE A 47 -1.31 0.33 3.48
N ARG A 48 -1.84 1.55 3.67
CA ARG A 48 -1.07 2.69 4.22
C ARG A 48 -1.50 3.14 5.62
N GLY A 49 -2.59 2.60 6.16
CA GLY A 49 -3.08 2.87 7.51
C GLY A 49 -4.01 4.07 7.64
N ALA A 50 -4.22 4.85 6.57
CA ALA A 50 -5.05 6.06 6.53
C ALA A 50 -6.56 5.77 6.37
N GLY A 51 -7.02 4.61 6.84
CA GLY A 51 -8.40 4.12 6.71
C GLY A 51 -8.48 2.74 6.03
N ASP A 52 -7.43 2.35 5.32
CA ASP A 52 -7.20 1.02 4.80
C ASP A 52 -6.55 0.10 5.85
N GLY A 53 -6.60 -1.22 5.62
CA GLY A 53 -6.18 -2.23 6.60
C GLY A 53 -6.76 -3.60 6.34
N PHE A 54 -6.25 -4.62 7.03
CA PHE A 54 -6.93 -5.90 7.19
C PHE A 54 -7.59 -5.94 8.57
N PHE A 55 -8.87 -6.26 8.57
CA PHE A 55 -9.73 -6.25 9.74
C PHE A 55 -10.35 -7.63 9.94
N ARG A 56 -10.43 -8.04 11.20
CA ARG A 56 -11.12 -9.25 11.66
C ARG A 56 -11.86 -8.90 12.95
N ASP A 57 -13.14 -9.23 13.03
CA ASP A 57 -13.99 -8.94 14.19
C ASP A 57 -13.89 -7.47 14.62
N ASP A 58 -14.06 -6.57 13.64
CA ASP A 58 -13.94 -5.11 13.77
C ASP A 58 -12.59 -4.59 14.30
N THR A 59 -11.59 -5.47 14.42
CA THR A 59 -10.24 -5.13 14.86
C THR A 59 -9.31 -5.03 13.66
N ARG A 60 -8.63 -3.90 13.50
CA ARG A 60 -7.56 -3.75 12.50
C ARG A 60 -6.35 -4.58 12.93
N VAL A 61 -6.19 -5.76 12.35
CA VAL A 61 -5.09 -6.69 12.65
C VAL A 61 -3.84 -6.44 11.80
N LEU A 62 -3.96 -5.71 10.67
CA LEU A 62 -2.84 -5.21 9.87
C LEU A 62 -3.10 -3.77 9.45
N SER A 63 -2.21 -2.86 9.85
CA SER A 63 -2.34 -1.43 9.60
C SER A 63 -1.53 -0.93 8.41
N GLU A 64 -0.45 -1.60 8.05
CA GLU A 64 0.41 -1.19 6.94
C GLU A 64 0.99 -2.42 6.25
N PHE A 65 0.97 -2.40 4.92
CA PHE A 65 1.61 -3.40 4.08
C PHE A 65 1.87 -2.82 2.70
N ARG A 66 3.14 -2.55 2.40
CA ARG A 66 3.56 -1.91 1.15
C ARG A 66 4.59 -2.78 0.44
N LEU A 67 4.43 -2.96 -0.87
CA LEU A 67 5.44 -3.61 -1.69
C LEU A 67 6.23 -2.55 -2.48
N THR A 68 7.56 -2.64 -2.41
CA THR A 68 8.46 -1.75 -3.16
C THR A 68 9.52 -2.57 -3.88
N VAL A 69 10.10 -2.00 -4.94
CA VAL A 69 11.26 -2.58 -5.64
C VAL A 69 12.37 -1.56 -5.60
N GLY A 70 13.53 -1.93 -5.04
CA GLY A 70 14.64 -1.00 -4.83
C GLY A 70 14.29 0.20 -3.93
N GLY A 71 13.37 0.01 -2.96
CA GLY A 71 12.89 1.07 -2.07
C GLY A 71 11.96 2.09 -2.74
N ARG A 72 11.55 1.87 -4.00
CA ARG A 72 10.68 2.77 -4.76
C ARG A 72 9.31 2.13 -5.02
N GLN A 73 8.30 2.98 -5.13
CA GLN A 73 7.00 2.58 -5.64
C GLN A 73 7.12 2.15 -7.11
N MET A 74 6.26 1.21 -7.51
CA MET A 74 6.16 0.69 -8.87
C MET A 74 5.16 1.49 -9.71
N SER A 75 5.16 1.29 -11.03
CA SER A 75 4.09 1.73 -11.92
C SER A 75 2.95 0.72 -11.92
N LEU A 76 1.71 1.19 -11.81
CA LEU A 76 0.51 0.37 -11.93
C LEU A 76 0.16 0.14 -13.40
N LEU A 77 0.05 -1.12 -13.81
CA LEU A 77 -0.41 -1.53 -15.13
C LEU A 77 -1.92 -1.80 -15.14
N GLY A 78 -2.47 -2.26 -14.03
CA GLY A 78 -3.89 -2.48 -13.85
C GLY A 78 -4.22 -3.20 -12.55
N ALA A 79 -5.47 -3.09 -12.12
CA ALA A 79 -5.99 -3.79 -10.95
C ALA A 79 -7.42 -4.29 -11.19
N SER A 80 -7.77 -5.42 -10.60
CA SER A 80 -9.09 -6.01 -10.68
C SER A 80 -9.51 -6.63 -9.35
N LEU A 81 -10.82 -6.75 -9.19
CA LEU A 81 -11.48 -7.42 -8.07
C LEU A 81 -12.48 -8.42 -8.65
N SER A 82 -12.53 -9.61 -8.10
CA SER A 82 -13.52 -10.62 -8.47
C SER A 82 -14.94 -10.16 -8.13
N GLN A 83 -15.94 -10.74 -8.79
CA GLN A 83 -17.34 -10.34 -8.59
C GLN A 83 -17.85 -10.58 -7.16
N ASP A 84 -17.31 -11.59 -6.49
CA ASP A 84 -17.61 -11.94 -5.10
C ASP A 84 -16.75 -11.18 -4.08
N ASN A 85 -15.87 -10.28 -4.53
CA ASN A 85 -14.98 -9.47 -3.70
C ASN A 85 -14.08 -10.28 -2.75
N VAL A 86 -13.68 -11.50 -3.11
CA VAL A 86 -12.71 -12.29 -2.30
C VAL A 86 -11.32 -12.35 -2.92
N LEU A 87 -11.17 -12.02 -4.21
CA LEU A 87 -9.91 -12.09 -4.93
C LEU A 87 -9.57 -10.73 -5.56
N PHE A 88 -8.42 -10.19 -5.24
CA PHE A 88 -7.87 -8.97 -5.82
C PHE A 88 -6.58 -9.29 -6.58
N THR A 89 -6.39 -8.66 -7.74
CA THR A 89 -5.15 -8.75 -8.50
C THR A 89 -4.66 -7.35 -8.88
N SER A 90 -3.37 -7.08 -8.69
CA SER A 90 -2.68 -5.93 -9.27
C SER A 90 -1.47 -6.36 -10.10
N ASN A 91 -1.33 -5.73 -11.27
CA ASN A 91 -0.20 -5.90 -12.16
C ASN A 91 0.65 -4.63 -12.10
N LEU A 92 1.93 -4.79 -11.81
CA LEU A 92 2.87 -3.71 -11.53
C LEU A 92 4.14 -3.88 -12.36
N THR A 93 4.88 -2.79 -12.53
CA THR A 93 6.24 -2.87 -13.07
C THR A 93 7.19 -1.87 -12.41
N ASN A 94 8.48 -2.17 -12.43
CA ASN A 94 9.48 -1.29 -11.84
C ASN A 94 9.60 0.04 -12.59
N LEU A 95 9.87 1.11 -11.84
CA LEU A 95 10.50 2.34 -12.35
C LEU A 95 11.99 2.09 -12.64
N PRO A 96 12.70 3.02 -13.33
CA PRO A 96 14.14 2.87 -13.52
C PRO A 96 14.88 2.66 -12.18
N ILE A 97 15.70 1.63 -12.08
CA ILE A 97 16.48 1.31 -10.88
C ILE A 97 17.95 1.52 -11.18
N GLN A 98 18.57 2.45 -10.44
CA GLN A 98 20.01 2.66 -10.50
C GLN A 98 20.73 1.56 -9.72
N SER A 99 21.73 0.95 -10.33
CA SER A 99 22.54 -0.08 -9.65
C SER A 99 23.85 0.51 -9.12
N VAL A 100 24.23 0.17 -7.89
CA VAL A 100 25.46 0.69 -7.25
C VAL A 100 26.74 0.08 -7.86
N GLY A 101 26.64 -1.05 -8.58
CA GLY A 101 27.81 -1.76 -9.11
C GLY A 101 27.54 -2.59 -10.36
N GLY A 102 26.48 -2.28 -11.10
CA GLY A 102 26.05 -3.05 -12.26
C GLY A 102 25.29 -2.22 -13.28
N ARG A 103 24.64 -2.90 -14.22
CA ARG A 103 23.82 -2.24 -15.25
C ARG A 103 22.52 -1.75 -14.64
N ASP A 104 22.14 -0.52 -14.97
CA ASP A 104 20.83 0.03 -14.61
C ASP A 104 19.70 -0.86 -15.14
N ILE A 105 18.67 -1.03 -14.32
CA ILE A 105 17.46 -1.77 -14.70
C ILE A 105 16.49 -0.75 -15.29
N PRO A 106 16.13 -0.85 -16.59
CA PRO A 106 15.21 0.09 -17.20
C PRO A 106 13.80 -0.08 -16.61
N GLN A 107 12.98 0.96 -16.74
CA GLN A 107 11.55 0.85 -16.45
C GLN A 107 10.93 -0.29 -17.26
N GLY A 108 9.99 -1.03 -16.69
CA GLY A 108 9.30 -2.10 -17.43
C GLY A 108 10.01 -3.45 -17.44
N ALA A 109 11.24 -3.55 -16.91
CA ALA A 109 12.06 -4.76 -16.98
C ALA A 109 11.61 -5.87 -16.02
N ILE A 110 10.95 -5.50 -14.93
CA ILE A 110 10.43 -6.38 -13.89
C ILE A 110 8.91 -6.21 -13.91
N HIS A 111 8.19 -7.28 -14.21
CA HIS A 111 6.76 -7.37 -14.01
C HIS A 111 6.51 -8.04 -12.65
N ILE A 112 5.50 -7.55 -11.94
CA ILE A 112 5.05 -8.13 -10.68
C ILE A 112 3.53 -8.30 -10.74
N GLU A 113 3.05 -9.52 -10.50
CA GLU A 113 1.65 -9.79 -10.21
C GLU A 113 1.47 -10.00 -8.71
N ARG A 114 0.60 -9.19 -8.10
CA ARG A 114 0.12 -9.43 -6.73
C ARG A 114 -1.29 -9.99 -6.80
N VAL A 115 -1.50 -11.17 -6.24
CA VAL A 115 -2.83 -11.77 -6.08
C VAL A 115 -3.12 -11.92 -4.59
N ARG A 116 -4.25 -11.38 -4.14
CA ARG A 116 -4.68 -11.42 -2.75
C ARG A 116 -6.03 -12.11 -2.64
N LEU A 117 -6.13 -13.09 -1.75
CA LEU A 117 -7.33 -13.87 -1.49
C LEU A 117 -7.72 -13.71 -0.02
N LEU A 118 -8.97 -13.35 0.24
CA LEU A 118 -9.54 -13.39 1.58
C LEU A 118 -10.34 -14.68 1.76
N TRP A 119 -9.82 -15.60 2.60
CA TRP A 119 -10.41 -16.92 2.80
C TRP A 119 -10.19 -17.44 4.21
N GLN A 120 -11.25 -17.94 4.85
CA GLN A 120 -11.22 -18.56 6.19
C GLN A 120 -10.47 -17.69 7.21
N ASP A 121 -10.93 -16.45 7.34
CA ASP A 121 -10.43 -15.44 8.28
C ASP A 121 -8.95 -15.05 8.11
N ARG A 122 -8.41 -15.27 6.91
CA ARG A 122 -7.02 -15.03 6.56
C ARG A 122 -6.89 -14.28 5.24
N LEU A 123 -5.95 -13.36 5.20
CA LEU A 123 -5.49 -12.71 3.99
C LEU A 123 -4.29 -13.47 3.44
N PHE A 124 -4.46 -14.11 2.29
CA PHE A 124 -3.36 -14.74 1.55
C PHE A 124 -2.87 -13.79 0.46
N GLU A 125 -1.56 -13.74 0.23
CA GLU A 125 -0.97 -12.98 -0.86
C GLU A 125 0.07 -13.82 -1.60
N ARG A 126 -0.02 -13.81 -2.93
CA ARG A 126 0.96 -14.39 -3.85
C ARG A 126 1.58 -13.27 -4.67
N ILE A 127 2.90 -13.30 -4.79
CA ILE A 127 3.69 -12.36 -5.60
C ILE A 127 4.47 -13.20 -6.61
N THR A 128 4.35 -12.86 -7.90
CA THR A 128 5.08 -13.51 -9.00
C THR A 128 5.78 -12.45 -9.83
#